data_AF-A0A3M1I858-F1
#
_entry.id   AF-A0A3M1I858-F1
#
_cell.length_a   1.000
_cell.length_b   1.000
_cell.length_c   1.000
_cell.angle_alpha   90.00
_cell.angle_beta   90.00
_cell.angle_gamma   90.00
#
_symmetry.space_group_name_H-M   'P 1'
#
loop_
_entity.id
_entity.type
_entity.pdbx_description
1 polymer ?
#
loop_
_entity_poly.entity_id
_entity_poly.type
_entity_poly.pdbx_seq_one_letter_code
_entity_poly.pdbx_strand_id
1 'polypeptide(L)'
;MRKLQKTGALLIVMTLVGLIACGGGSKRTMLKGDTEDYQTEGWLDDDTFQVRALGAPNPNAKGFVRRRTQAEEAALLAAQKRVVELLVGAKISAASGSDSGESTGVAITKELDGVVKGGTIVKKTFDSEDNCEITYRIHAKGLKKMAQALASKKDFR
;
A
#
# COMPACT_ATOMS: atom_id res chain seq x y z
N MET A 1 31.97 35.38 -47.69
CA MET A 1 33.16 34.74 -48.32
C MET A 1 34.12 34.28 -47.23
N ARG A 2 34.59 33.01 -47.36
CA ARG A 2 35.87 32.42 -46.87
C ARG A 2 36.06 32.31 -45.34
N LYS A 3 35.77 31.14 -44.76
CA LYS A 3 36.66 29.95 -44.59
C LYS A 3 37.60 30.11 -43.37
N LEU A 4 37.27 29.41 -42.28
CA LEU A 4 38.21 29.07 -41.21
C LEU A 4 38.46 27.56 -41.20
N GLN A 5 39.71 27.20 -40.91
CA GLN A 5 40.41 26.05 -41.46
C GLN A 5 40.23 24.76 -40.66
N LYS A 6 40.42 23.66 -41.38
CA LYS A 6 40.58 22.27 -40.90
C LYS A 6 41.98 22.07 -40.33
N THR A 7 42.11 21.17 -39.34
CA THR A 7 43.22 20.21 -39.03
C THR A 7 43.04 19.84 -37.54
N GLY A 8 43.00 18.60 -37.07
CA GLY A 8 43.47 17.31 -37.59
C GLY A 8 44.36 16.67 -36.52
N ALA A 9 44.26 15.34 -36.36
CA ALA A 9 44.97 14.44 -35.41
C ALA A 9 44.23 14.25 -34.07
N LEU A 10 43.52 13.14 -33.78
CA LEU A 10 43.80 11.70 -33.91
C LEU A 10 44.99 11.23 -33.04
N LEU A 11 44.65 10.72 -31.84
CA LEU A 11 45.42 9.84 -30.94
C LEU A 11 44.34 8.88 -30.36
N ILE A 12 44.08 7.66 -30.85
CA ILE A 12 44.86 6.39 -30.81
C ILE A 12 45.39 6.16 -29.38
N VAL A 13 44.68 5.47 -28.47
CA VAL A 13 44.38 4.01 -28.32
C VAL A 13 45.23 3.40 -27.19
N MET A 14 44.61 2.48 -26.43
CA MET A 14 45.18 1.60 -25.37
C MET A 14 45.55 2.34 -24.08
N THR A 15 45.12 1.96 -22.87
CA THR A 15 44.96 0.63 -22.23
C THR A 15 44.31 0.95 -20.86
N LEU A 16 43.29 0.29 -20.33
CA LEU A 16 43.36 -1.01 -19.65
C LEU A 16 41.92 -1.52 -19.40
N VAL A 17 41.66 -2.73 -19.89
CA VAL A 17 40.60 -3.63 -19.44
C VAL A 17 41.16 -4.45 -18.27
N GLY A 18 40.38 -4.57 -17.19
CA GLY A 18 40.63 -5.43 -16.03
C GLY A 18 39.97 -4.82 -14.79
N LEU A 19 39.13 -5.45 -13.97
CA LEU A 19 38.81 -6.86 -13.70
C LEU A 19 37.31 -6.86 -13.28
N ILE A 20 36.43 -7.67 -13.88
CA ILE A 20 36.06 -9.02 -13.43
C ILE A 20 35.64 -9.11 -11.95
N ALA A 21 34.36 -9.47 -11.79
CA ALA A 21 33.74 -10.22 -10.70
C ALA A 21 33.48 -9.53 -9.35
N CYS A 22 32.20 -9.21 -9.14
CA CYS A 22 31.49 -9.63 -7.93
C CYS A 22 30.15 -10.26 -8.33
N GLY A 23 30.24 -11.39 -9.04
CA GLY A 23 29.17 -12.37 -9.04
C GLY A 23 29.49 -13.41 -7.97
N GLY A 24 28.64 -13.52 -6.95
CA GLY A 24 28.70 -14.63 -5.99
C GLY A 24 28.57 -14.21 -4.53
N GLY A 25 27.32 -14.19 -4.04
CA GLY A 25 27.09 -14.02 -2.61
C GLY A 25 25.65 -13.70 -2.25
N SER A 26 24.71 -14.58 -2.59
CA SER A 26 23.45 -14.68 -1.86
C SER A 26 23.74 -14.93 -0.37
N LYS A 27 23.84 -13.85 0.41
CA LYS A 27 23.44 -13.83 1.80
C LYS A 27 22.17 -12.97 1.80
N ARG A 28 20.97 -13.52 1.57
CA ARG A 28 20.25 -14.36 2.55
C ARG A 28 20.77 -14.07 3.95
N THR A 29 20.38 -12.91 4.43
CA THR A 29 19.74 -12.67 5.72
C THR A 29 19.69 -11.15 5.87
N MET A 30 18.82 -10.51 5.07
CA MET A 30 18.13 -9.36 5.63
C MET A 30 17.27 -9.98 6.72
N LEU A 31 17.73 -9.85 7.96
CA LEU A 31 16.80 -9.77 9.08
C LEU A 31 15.89 -8.60 8.68
N LYS A 32 14.77 -8.95 8.03
CA LYS A 32 13.73 -8.03 7.60
C LYS A 32 13.15 -7.53 8.90
N GLY A 33 13.81 -6.52 9.45
CA GLY A 33 13.53 -5.97 10.74
C GLY A 33 12.06 -5.62 10.74
N ASP A 34 11.32 -6.24 11.64
CA ASP A 34 9.88 -6.13 11.79
C ASP A 34 9.40 -4.66 11.84
N THR A 35 10.31 -3.71 12.04
CA THR A 35 10.03 -2.28 12.17
C THR A 35 9.72 -1.55 10.85
N GLU A 36 10.33 -1.93 9.71
CA GLU A 36 10.15 -1.16 8.45
C GLU A 36 8.78 -1.44 7.81
N ASP A 37 8.29 -2.67 7.97
CA ASP A 37 7.02 -3.12 7.38
C ASP A 37 5.80 -2.41 8.00
N TYR A 38 5.92 -1.85 9.21
CA TYR A 38 4.83 -1.10 9.85
C TYR A 38 4.81 0.39 9.52
N GLN A 39 5.78 0.91 8.77
CA GLN A 39 5.82 2.33 8.42
C GLN A 39 5.17 2.62 7.06
N THR A 40 5.12 1.63 6.17
CA THR A 40 4.60 1.75 4.80
C THR A 40 3.09 1.56 4.73
N GLU A 41 2.38 2.37 3.96
CA GLU A 41 1.01 2.09 3.53
C GLU A 41 1.01 1.46 2.13
N GLY A 42 -0.03 0.70 1.79
CA GLY A 42 -0.25 0.14 0.47
C GLY A 42 -0.12 -1.39 0.40
N TRP A 43 0.17 -1.89 -0.79
CA TRP A 43 0.38 -3.32 -1.05
C TRP A 43 1.74 -3.74 -0.50
N LEU A 44 1.74 -4.74 0.39
CA LEU A 44 2.98 -5.38 0.85
C LEU A 44 3.36 -6.55 -0.08
N ASP A 45 2.34 -7.22 -0.63
CA ASP A 45 2.42 -8.27 -1.65
C ASP A 45 1.07 -8.36 -2.39
N ASP A 46 0.84 -9.43 -3.17
CA ASP A 46 -0.39 -9.62 -3.93
C ASP A 46 -1.62 -10.01 -3.09
N ASP A 47 -1.40 -10.44 -1.85
CA ASP A 47 -2.42 -10.96 -0.94
C ASP A 47 -2.64 -10.04 0.28
N THR A 48 -1.76 -9.05 0.48
CA THR A 48 -1.69 -8.26 1.72
C THR A 48 -1.69 -6.75 1.44
N PHE A 49 -2.62 -6.05 2.07
CA PHE A 49 -2.75 -4.59 2.00
C PHE A 49 -2.71 -3.98 3.41
N GLN A 50 -2.08 -2.83 3.54
CA GLN A 50 -1.87 -2.15 4.81
C GLN A 50 -2.22 -0.67 4.73
N VAL A 51 -2.85 -0.16 5.80
CA VAL A 51 -3.13 1.27 5.99
C VAL A 51 -2.74 1.70 7.39
N ARG A 52 -2.51 3.00 7.58
CA ARG A 52 -2.44 3.64 8.89
C ARG A 52 -3.69 4.48 9.10
N ALA A 53 -4.12 4.57 10.36
CA ALA A 53 -5.27 5.38 10.71
C ALA A 53 -5.11 5.97 12.10
N LEU A 54 -5.69 7.14 12.27
CA LEU A 54 -5.75 7.88 13.52
C LEU A 54 -7.17 7.86 14.04
N GLY A 55 -7.31 7.69 15.35
CA GLY A 55 -8.56 7.81 16.07
C GLY A 55 -8.37 8.69 17.29
N ALA A 56 -9.34 9.57 17.53
CA ALA A 56 -9.38 10.43 18.69
C ALA A 56 -10.47 9.96 19.65
N PRO A 57 -10.26 10.09 20.98
CA PRO A 57 -11.30 9.80 21.95
C PRO A 57 -12.42 10.83 21.91
N ASN A 58 -13.58 10.49 22.47
CA ASN A 58 -14.63 11.50 22.70
C ASN A 58 -14.08 12.58 23.64
N PRO A 59 -14.19 13.89 23.29
CA PRO A 59 -13.64 14.97 24.11
C PRO A 59 -14.24 15.04 25.52
N ASN A 60 -15.45 14.49 25.71
CA ASN A 60 -16.13 14.45 26.99
C ASN A 60 -15.84 13.18 27.81
N ALA A 61 -15.10 12.21 27.26
CA ALA A 61 -14.76 10.99 27.96
C ALA A 61 -13.68 11.25 29.02
N LYS A 62 -14.03 10.98 30.29
CA LYS A 62 -13.09 11.00 31.42
C LYS A 62 -12.39 9.67 31.58
N GLY A 63 -11.15 9.69 32.05
CA GLY A 63 -10.39 8.49 32.42
C GLY A 63 -9.58 7.94 31.26
N PHE A 64 -8.28 7.80 31.51
CA PHE A 64 -7.26 7.37 30.56
C PHE A 64 -7.60 6.09 29.79
N VAL A 65 -7.98 5.03 30.51
CA VAL A 65 -8.30 3.72 29.89
C VAL A 65 -9.45 3.87 28.90
N ARG A 66 -10.55 4.52 29.32
CA ARG A 66 -11.73 4.72 28.48
C ARG A 66 -11.43 5.58 27.25
N ARG A 67 -10.62 6.63 27.39
CA ARG A 67 -10.20 7.46 26.27
C ARG A 67 -9.41 6.65 25.26
N ARG A 68 -8.39 5.90 25.70
CA ARG A 68 -7.58 5.08 24.80
C ARG A 68 -8.36 3.98 24.09
N THR A 69 -9.31 3.34 24.77
CA THR A 69 -10.21 2.37 24.14
C THR A 69 -11.05 3.02 23.04
N GLN A 70 -11.66 4.17 23.30
CA GLN A 70 -12.44 4.90 22.29
C GLN A 70 -11.60 5.36 21.10
N ALA A 71 -10.38 5.86 21.37
CA ALA A 71 -9.45 6.27 20.33
C ALA A 71 -9.03 5.09 19.44
N GLU A 72 -8.79 3.91 20.03
CA GLU A 72 -8.49 2.68 19.29
C GLU A 72 -9.67 2.21 18.43
N GLU A 73 -10.89 2.22 18.97
CA GLU A 73 -12.10 1.89 18.21
C GLU A 73 -12.31 2.87 17.03
N ALA A 74 -12.11 4.16 17.26
CA ALA A 74 -12.19 5.18 16.22
C ALA A 74 -11.12 4.96 15.14
N ALA A 75 -9.88 4.63 15.54
CA ALA A 75 -8.80 4.36 14.61
C ALA A 75 -9.08 3.10 13.77
N LEU A 76 -9.65 2.05 14.38
CA LEU A 76 -10.05 0.82 13.70
C LEU A 76 -11.13 1.10 12.64
N LEU A 77 -12.18 1.83 13.00
CA LEU A 77 -13.24 2.22 12.06
C LEU A 77 -12.68 3.07 10.91
N ALA A 78 -11.79 4.02 11.22
CA ALA A 78 -11.11 4.84 10.22
C ALA A 78 -10.24 4.00 9.28
N ALA A 79 -9.49 3.02 9.81
CA ALA A 79 -8.69 2.11 8.99
C ALA A 79 -9.57 1.27 8.05
N GLN A 80 -10.63 0.65 8.55
CA GLN A 80 -11.55 -0.15 7.75
C GLN A 80 -12.17 0.68 6.62
N LYS A 81 -12.63 1.91 6.94
CA LYS A 81 -13.13 2.85 5.94
C LYS A 81 -12.07 3.19 4.90
N ARG A 82 -10.84 3.51 5.30
CA ARG A 82 -9.73 3.80 4.38
C ARG A 82 -9.41 2.63 3.46
N VAL A 83 -9.43 1.39 3.96
CA VAL A 83 -9.22 0.21 3.11
C VAL A 83 -10.32 0.11 2.05
N VAL A 84 -11.59 0.31 2.41
CA VAL A 84 -12.70 0.32 1.45
C VAL A 84 -12.53 1.45 0.43
N GLU A 85 -12.18 2.66 0.86
CA GLU A 85 -11.95 3.80 -0.05
C GLU A 85 -10.79 3.55 -1.03
N LEU A 86 -9.69 2.98 -0.55
CA LEU A 86 -8.51 2.73 -1.38
C LEU A 86 -8.68 1.54 -2.32
N LEU A 87 -9.44 0.51 -1.92
CA LEU A 87 -9.67 -0.69 -2.74
C LEU A 87 -10.91 -0.60 -3.63
N VAL A 88 -11.95 0.13 -3.22
CA VAL A 88 -13.26 0.23 -3.90
C VAL A 88 -13.51 1.65 -4.44
N GLY A 89 -13.08 2.68 -3.73
CA GLY A 89 -13.34 4.09 -4.07
C GLY A 89 -12.70 4.55 -5.38
N ALA A 90 -11.67 3.87 -5.88
CA ALA A 90 -11.11 4.09 -7.21
C ALA A 90 -12.12 3.85 -8.37
N LYS A 91 -13.32 3.30 -8.08
CA LYS A 91 -14.32 2.93 -9.09
C LYS A 91 -15.60 3.77 -9.12
N ILE A 92 -16.03 4.42 -8.03
CA ILE A 92 -17.31 5.18 -8.04
C ILE A 92 -17.27 6.31 -9.08
N SER A 93 -16.09 6.90 -9.31
CA SER A 93 -15.86 7.93 -10.33
C SER A 93 -15.85 7.39 -11.77
N ALA A 94 -15.67 6.08 -11.98
CA ALA A 94 -15.40 5.48 -13.29
C ALA A 94 -16.47 4.48 -13.79
N ALA A 95 -17.39 4.03 -12.93
CA ALA A 95 -18.33 2.94 -13.20
C ALA A 95 -19.80 3.37 -13.46
N SER A 96 -20.07 4.64 -13.78
CA SER A 96 -21.43 5.15 -14.04
C SER A 96 -22.12 4.62 -15.32
N GLY A 97 -21.74 3.46 -15.84
CA GLY A 97 -22.47 2.81 -16.93
C GLY A 97 -21.97 1.42 -17.25
N SER A 98 -22.64 0.37 -16.75
CA SER A 98 -22.56 -1.02 -17.25
C SER A 98 -23.56 -1.93 -16.51
N ASP A 99 -24.55 -2.45 -17.23
CA ASP A 99 -25.78 -3.10 -16.76
C ASP A 99 -25.69 -4.64 -16.69
N SER A 100 -24.53 -5.20 -16.36
CA SER A 100 -24.32 -6.67 -16.40
C SER A 100 -23.42 -7.22 -15.28
N GLY A 101 -23.19 -6.41 -14.24
CA GLY A 101 -22.19 -6.67 -13.20
C GLY A 101 -22.73 -6.87 -11.78
N GLU A 102 -24.04 -6.79 -11.57
CA GLU A 102 -24.61 -6.69 -10.22
C GLU A 102 -24.34 -7.93 -9.35
N SER A 103 -24.61 -9.14 -9.83
CA SER A 103 -24.45 -10.35 -9.00
C SER A 103 -22.98 -10.66 -8.64
N THR A 104 -22.08 -10.59 -9.62
CA THR A 104 -20.64 -10.79 -9.40
C THR A 104 -20.04 -9.64 -8.57
N GLY A 105 -20.49 -8.41 -8.81
CA GLY A 105 -20.08 -7.24 -8.01
C GLY A 105 -20.52 -7.35 -6.56
N VAL A 106 -21.74 -7.81 -6.29
CA VAL A 106 -22.27 -8.03 -4.93
C VAL A 106 -21.48 -9.14 -4.20
N ALA A 107 -21.16 -10.24 -4.88
CA ALA A 107 -20.36 -11.32 -4.27
C ALA A 107 -18.95 -10.86 -3.90
N ILE A 108 -18.25 -10.18 -4.82
CA ILE A 108 -16.89 -9.66 -4.57
C ILE A 108 -16.91 -8.56 -3.49
N THR A 109 -17.94 -7.71 -3.47
CA THR A 109 -18.08 -6.67 -2.43
C THR A 109 -18.28 -7.29 -1.05
N LYS A 110 -19.09 -8.35 -0.95
CA LYS A 110 -19.32 -9.08 0.31
C LYS A 110 -18.07 -9.81 0.79
N GLU A 111 -17.32 -10.43 -0.13
CA GLU A 111 -16.04 -11.07 0.18
C GLU A 111 -15.03 -10.04 0.69
N LEU A 112 -14.90 -8.90 0.01
CA LEU A 112 -14.00 -7.82 0.42
C LEU A 112 -14.42 -7.21 1.77
N ASP A 113 -15.71 -7.01 2.02
CA ASP A 113 -16.22 -6.56 3.33
C ASP A 113 -15.80 -7.52 4.47
N GLY A 114 -15.89 -8.84 4.22
CA GLY A 114 -15.40 -9.87 5.14
C GLY A 114 -13.90 -9.75 5.40
N VAL A 115 -13.10 -9.57 4.36
CA VAL A 115 -11.63 -9.40 4.46
C VAL A 115 -11.27 -8.12 5.21
N VAL A 116 -11.96 -7.01 4.94
CA VAL A 116 -11.72 -5.73 5.61
C VAL A 116 -12.01 -5.83 7.10
N LYS A 117 -13.13 -6.46 7.48
CA LYS A 117 -13.50 -6.66 8.89
C LYS A 117 -12.59 -7.67 9.61
N GLY A 118 -12.03 -8.64 8.88
CA GLY A 118 -11.12 -9.66 9.40
C GLY A 118 -9.64 -9.25 9.49
N GLY A 119 -9.31 -8.00 9.19
CA GLY A 119 -7.95 -7.49 9.31
C GLY A 119 -7.43 -7.43 10.75
N THR A 120 -6.13 -7.18 10.89
CA THR A 120 -5.41 -7.20 12.15
C THR A 120 -4.66 -5.89 12.39
N ILE A 121 -4.69 -5.39 13.63
CA ILE A 121 -3.83 -4.29 14.07
C ILE A 121 -2.43 -4.85 14.32
N VAL A 122 -1.48 -4.49 13.47
CA VAL A 122 -0.09 -4.97 13.55
C VAL A 122 0.83 -4.00 14.33
N LYS A 123 0.41 -2.74 14.48
CA LYS A 123 1.07 -1.74 15.33
C LYS A 123 0.02 -0.80 15.92
N LYS A 124 0.23 -0.42 17.18
CA LYS A 124 -0.62 0.53 17.92
C LYS A 124 0.25 1.44 18.78
N THR A 125 0.03 2.75 18.69
CA THR A 125 0.74 3.77 19.48
C THR A 125 -0.23 4.84 19.94
N PHE A 126 0.02 5.40 21.14
CA PHE A 126 -0.76 6.51 21.68
C PHE A 126 0.12 7.74 21.87
N ASP A 127 -0.43 8.92 21.61
CA ASP A 127 0.24 10.18 21.90
C ASP A 127 -0.08 10.70 23.32
N SER A 128 0.42 11.89 23.65
CA SER A 128 0.18 12.56 24.94
C SER A 128 -1.27 12.99 25.16
N GLU A 129 -2.06 13.06 24.09
CA GLU A 129 -3.47 13.43 24.13
C GLU A 129 -4.38 12.19 24.14
N ASP A 130 -3.83 10.98 24.27
CA ASP A 130 -4.51 9.69 24.13
C ASP A 130 -5.18 9.46 22.76
N ASN A 131 -4.74 10.15 21.71
CA ASN A 131 -5.09 9.73 20.35
C ASN A 131 -4.37 8.42 20.03
N CYS A 132 -4.99 7.59 19.22
CA CYS A 132 -4.48 6.28 18.82
C CYS A 132 -4.10 6.30 17.35
N GLU A 133 -2.86 5.95 17.05
CA GLU A 133 -2.45 5.57 15.70
C GLU A 133 -2.32 4.06 15.61
N ILE A 134 -2.94 3.47 14.59
CA ILE A 134 -2.80 2.06 14.27
C ILE A 134 -2.25 1.84 12.87
N THR A 135 -1.55 0.73 12.70
CA THR A 135 -1.29 0.12 11.40
C THR A 135 -2.17 -1.11 11.27
N TYR A 136 -3.05 -1.11 10.27
CA TYR A 136 -4.06 -2.14 10.06
C TYR A 136 -3.75 -2.89 8.77
N ARG A 137 -3.71 -4.22 8.86
CA ARG A 137 -3.34 -5.11 7.77
C ARG A 137 -4.47 -6.07 7.47
N ILE A 138 -4.82 -6.18 6.19
CA ILE A 138 -5.76 -7.18 5.71
C ILE A 138 -5.01 -8.16 4.82
N HIS A 139 -5.46 -9.41 4.85
CA HIS A 139 -4.85 -10.49 4.07
C HIS A 139 -5.94 -11.38 3.49
N ALA A 140 -5.86 -11.66 2.20
CA ALA A 140 -6.64 -12.68 1.53
C ALA A 140 -5.93 -13.15 0.27
N LYS A 141 -6.04 -14.43 -0.05
CA LYS A 141 -5.44 -14.98 -1.27
C LYS A 141 -6.03 -14.30 -2.51
N GLY A 142 -5.16 -13.73 -3.33
CA GLY A 142 -5.54 -12.97 -4.53
C GLY A 142 -6.19 -11.62 -4.22
N LEU A 143 -5.98 -11.03 -3.04
CA LEU A 143 -6.61 -9.77 -2.62
C LEU A 143 -6.45 -8.66 -3.65
N LYS A 144 -5.26 -8.49 -4.22
CA LYS A 144 -5.01 -7.50 -5.26
C LYS A 144 -5.81 -7.77 -6.53
N LYS A 145 -5.97 -9.04 -6.91
CA LYS A 145 -6.82 -9.43 -8.04
C LYS A 145 -8.30 -9.20 -7.74
N MET A 146 -8.75 -9.45 -6.50
CA MET A 146 -10.13 -9.15 -6.09
C MET A 146 -10.41 -7.64 -6.15
N ALA A 147 -9.52 -6.83 -5.60
CA ALA A 147 -9.59 -5.37 -5.68
C ALA A 147 -9.52 -4.86 -7.14
N GLN A 148 -8.67 -5.46 -7.97
CA GLN A 148 -8.57 -5.12 -9.40
C GLN A 148 -9.74 -5.64 -10.23
N ALA A 149 -10.37 -6.76 -9.88
CA ALA A 149 -11.58 -7.26 -10.54
C ALA A 149 -12.76 -6.32 -10.28
N LEU A 150 -12.78 -5.69 -9.10
CA LEU A 150 -13.59 -4.49 -8.89
C LEU A 150 -13.10 -3.37 -9.81
N ALA A 151 -11.82 -3.03 -9.89
CA ALA A 151 -11.31 -1.91 -10.70
C ALA A 151 -11.43 -2.03 -12.24
N SER A 152 -11.37 -3.24 -12.83
CA SER A 152 -10.95 -3.44 -14.23
C SER A 152 -12.03 -3.94 -15.19
N LYS A 153 -13.31 -4.02 -14.81
CA LYS A 153 -14.35 -4.48 -15.78
C LYS A 153 -14.83 -3.34 -16.69
N LYS A 154 -13.90 -2.79 -17.47
CA LYS A 154 -14.10 -2.19 -18.79
C LYS A 154 -13.27 -3.07 -19.74
N ASP A 155 -13.73 -3.27 -20.97
CA ASP A 155 -13.01 -3.96 -22.06
C ASP A 155 -13.18 -5.49 -22.15
N PHE A 156 -14.38 -5.96 -22.56
CA PHE A 156 -14.46 -7.08 -23.53
C PHE A 156 -15.84 -7.14 -24.23
N ARG A 157 -16.10 -6.20 -25.15
CA ARG A 157 -16.59 -6.41 -26.53
C ARG A 157 -17.09 -5.10 -27.13
#